data_AF-A0A948BJP4-F1
#
_entry.id   AF-A0A948BJP4-F1
#
_cell.length_a   1.000
_cell.length_b   1.000
_cell.length_c   1.000
_cell.angle_alpha   90.00
_cell.angle_beta   90.00
_cell.angle_gamma   90.00
#
_symmetry.space_group_name_H-M   'P 1'
#
loop_
_entity.id
_entity.type
_entity.pdbx_description
1 polymer ?
#
loop_
_entity_poly.entity_id
_entity_poly.type
_entity_poly.pdbx_seq_one_letter_code
_entity_poly.pdbx_strand_id
1 'polypeptide(L)'
;MSYDTEFKRLQKIITADDSTDEQRETARVVKETLINNSIKDAFIRIKNRTTKYNDLIEKLKAIINDIKVNKLTTALADIDGVMQEAVEESEKEDAGGDKAG
;
A
#
# COMPACT_ATOMS: atom_id res chain seq x y z
N MET A 1 -9.99 23.86 19.19
CA MET A 1 -11.43 23.57 19.40
C MET A 1 -11.82 22.48 18.40
N SER A 2 -12.48 21.39 18.81
CA SER A 2 -12.87 20.34 17.86
C SER A 2 -14.08 20.79 17.04
N TYR A 3 -14.21 20.31 15.79
CA TYR A 3 -15.38 20.58 14.95
C TYR A 3 -16.68 20.28 15.73
N ASP A 4 -16.77 19.11 16.37
CA ASP A 4 -17.95 18.69 17.14
C ASP A 4 -18.40 19.69 18.22
N THR A 5 -17.44 20.32 18.90
CA THR A 5 -17.76 21.34 19.93
C THR A 5 -18.42 22.57 19.30
N GLU A 6 -17.86 23.04 18.18
CA GLU A 6 -18.36 24.21 17.47
C GLU A 6 -19.69 23.92 16.76
N PHE A 7 -19.87 22.70 16.23
CA PHE A 7 -21.14 22.22 15.71
C PHE A 7 -22.26 22.28 16.73
N LYS A 8 -22.01 21.78 17.95
CA LYS A 8 -22.98 21.81 19.04
C LYS A 8 -23.29 23.24 19.48
N ARG A 9 -22.29 24.12 19.52
CA ARG A 9 -22.49 25.55 19.83
C ARG A 9 -23.40 26.23 18.81
N LEU A 10 -23.11 26.05 17.52
CA LEU A 10 -23.92 26.64 16.44
C LEU A 10 -25.33 26.05 16.39
N GLN A 11 -25.48 24.74 16.63
CA GLN A 11 -26.80 24.10 16.69
C GLN A 11 -27.67 24.70 17.79
N LYS A 12 -27.09 25.01 18.96
CA LYS A 12 -27.84 25.67 20.04
C LYS A 12 -28.35 27.04 19.62
N ILE A 13 -27.53 27.86 18.94
CA ILE A 13 -27.95 29.17 18.42
C ILE A 13 -29.10 29.02 17.42
N ILE A 14 -29.02 28.02 16.53
CA ILE A 14 -30.04 27.77 15.50
C ILE A 14 -31.40 27.40 16.11
N THR A 15 -31.42 26.68 17.23
CA THR A 15 -32.65 26.17 17.86
C THR A 15 -33.14 27.01 19.03
N ALA A 16 -32.42 28.06 19.42
CA ALA A 16 -32.82 28.86 20.58
C ALA A 16 -33.94 29.83 20.22
N ASP A 17 -34.93 29.94 21.11
CA ASP A 17 -36.10 30.80 20.97
C ASP A 17 -35.73 32.30 21.10
N ASP A 18 -34.63 32.60 21.80
CA ASP A 18 -34.12 33.96 22.02
C ASP A 18 -33.15 34.45 20.93
N SER A 19 -32.80 33.61 19.95
CA SER A 19 -32.02 34.02 18.79
C SER A 19 -32.86 34.82 17.79
N THR A 20 -32.27 35.81 17.13
CA THR A 20 -32.88 36.46 15.97
C THR A 20 -32.78 35.58 14.72
N ASP A 21 -33.60 35.85 13.71
CA ASP A 21 -33.52 35.14 12.41
C ASP A 21 -32.15 35.31 11.75
N GLU A 22 -31.57 36.51 11.84
CA GLU A 22 -30.24 36.81 11.31
C GLU A 22 -29.13 36.03 12.03
N GLN A 23 -29.23 35.87 13.36
CA GLN A 23 -28.31 35.05 14.14
C GLN A 23 -28.43 33.56 13.79
N ARG A 24 -29.66 33.05 13.63
CA ARG A 24 -29.90 31.68 13.19
C ARG A 24 -29.32 31.43 11.80
N GLU A 25 -29.51 32.37 10.88
CA GLU A 25 -29.02 32.23 9.51
C GLU A 25 -27.49 32.29 9.43
N THR A 26 -26.87 33.24 10.12
CA THR A 26 -25.41 33.31 10.24
C THR A 26 -24.85 32.01 10.82
N ALA A 27 -25.48 31.47 11.86
CA ALA A 27 -25.06 30.21 12.46
C ALA A 27 -25.21 29.02 11.50
N ARG A 28 -26.25 28.98 10.65
CA ARG A 28 -26.40 27.95 9.61
C ARG A 28 -25.28 28.02 8.58
N VAL A 29 -25.00 29.19 8.03
CA VAL A 29 -23.94 29.40 7.03
C VAL A 29 -22.57 29.02 7.57
N VAL A 30 -22.24 29.45 8.79
CA VAL A 30 -20.98 29.08 9.45
C VAL A 30 -20.91 27.57 9.67
N LYS A 31 -22.01 26.96 10.14
CA LYS A 31 -22.08 25.50 10.37
C LYS A 31 -21.85 24.74 9.07
N GLU A 32 -22.49 25.13 7.96
CA GLU A 32 -22.32 24.51 6.65
C GLU A 32 -20.88 24.65 6.13
N THR A 33 -20.28 25.83 6.30
CA THR A 33 -18.87 26.08 5.94
C THR A 33 -17.93 25.16 6.71
N LEU A 34 -18.17 24.95 8.01
CA LEU A 34 -17.39 24.02 8.83
C LEU A 34 -17.57 22.56 8.39
N ILE A 35 -18.77 22.15 7.96
CA ILE A 35 -19.00 20.79 7.41
C ILE A 35 -18.12 20.61 6.18
N ASN A 36 -18.21 21.56 5.25
CA ASN A 36 -17.49 21.50 3.99
C ASN A 36 -15.97 21.48 4.19
N ASN A 37 -15.45 22.27 5.13
CA ASN A 37 -14.03 22.26 5.46
C ASN A 37 -13.60 20.94 6.12
N SER A 38 -14.39 20.42 7.07
CA SER A 38 -14.12 19.12 7.70
C SER A 38 -14.09 17.96 6.69
N ILE A 39 -15.01 17.96 5.71
CA ILE A 39 -15.04 16.98 4.62
C ILE A 39 -13.80 17.12 3.74
N LYS A 40 -13.44 18.35 3.33
CA LYS A 40 -12.23 18.60 2.51
C LYS A 40 -10.97 18.13 3.22
N ASP A 41 -10.82 18.44 4.50
CA ASP A 41 -9.67 18.01 5.30
C ASP A 41 -9.62 16.47 5.42
N ALA A 42 -10.76 15.82 5.63
CA ALA A 42 -10.85 14.37 5.66
C ALA A 42 -10.45 13.75 4.32
N PHE A 43 -10.90 14.33 3.21
CA PHE A 43 -10.55 13.87 1.87
C PHE A 43 -9.04 13.99 1.60
N ILE A 44 -8.41 15.11 1.97
CA ILE A 44 -6.95 15.30 1.86
C ILE A 44 -6.21 14.24 2.69
N ARG A 45 -6.64 13.98 3.92
CA ARG A 45 -6.03 12.94 4.76
C ARG A 45 -6.15 11.55 4.15
N ILE A 46 -7.32 11.19 3.60
CA ILE A 46 -7.53 9.91 2.93
C ILE A 46 -6.63 9.81 1.70
N LYS A 47 -6.64 10.82 0.83
CA LYS A 47 -5.79 10.88 -0.37
C LYS A 47 -4.31 10.65 -0.02
N ASN A 48 -3.80 11.36 0.98
CA ASN A 48 -2.41 11.22 1.42
C ASN A 48 -2.10 9.81 1.98
N ARG A 49 -3.05 9.18 2.68
CA ARG A 49 -2.89 7.79 3.15
C ARG A 49 -2.89 6.80 1.98
N THR A 50 -3.78 6.98 1.01
CA THR A 50 -3.82 6.14 -0.20
C THR A 50 -2.51 6.19 -0.97
N THR A 51 -1.93 7.39 -1.16
CA THR A 51 -0.61 7.52 -1.79
C THR A 51 0.46 6.73 -1.03
N LYS A 52 0.53 6.87 0.30
CA LYS A 52 1.48 6.10 1.12
C LYS A 52 1.29 4.58 1.03
N TYR A 53 0.03 4.11 0.95
CA TYR A 53 -0.25 2.69 0.77
C TYR A 53 0.15 2.19 -0.61
N ASN A 54 -0.07 2.98 -1.66
CA ASN A 54 0.39 2.62 -3.00
C ASN A 54 1.92 2.51 -3.05
N ASP A 55 2.64 3.46 -2.44
CA ASP A 55 4.10 3.40 -2.34
C ASP A 55 4.58 2.14 -1.58
N LEU A 56 3.87 1.76 -0.51
CA LEU A 56 4.17 0.55 0.24
C LEU A 56 3.92 -0.72 -0.59
N ILE A 57 2.82 -0.76 -1.35
CA ILE A 57 2.50 -1.89 -2.24
C ILE A 57 3.59 -2.05 -3.30
N GLU A 58 4.05 -0.97 -3.93
CA GLU A 58 5.13 -1.05 -4.93
C GLU A 58 6.45 -1.53 -4.32
N LYS A 59 6.80 -1.07 -3.11
CA LYS A 59 7.97 -1.61 -2.37
C LYS A 59 7.84 -3.09 -2.07
N LEU A 60 6.66 -3.55 -1.64
CA LEU A 60 6.42 -4.97 -1.38
C LEU A 60 6.49 -5.80 -2.66
N LYS A 61 5.96 -5.31 -3.78
CA LYS A 61 6.10 -5.96 -5.09
C LYS A 61 7.56 -6.11 -5.50
N ALA A 62 8.37 -5.06 -5.30
CA ALA A 62 9.81 -5.11 -5.59
C ALA A 62 10.53 -6.18 -4.76
N ILE A 63 10.26 -6.26 -3.45
CA ILE A 63 10.83 -7.28 -2.57
C ILE A 63 10.40 -8.69 -3.00
N ILE A 64 9.11 -8.88 -3.31
CA ILE A 64 8.61 -10.18 -3.79
C ILE A 64 9.31 -10.57 -5.09
N ASN A 65 9.51 -9.62 -6.01
CA ASN A 65 10.19 -9.88 -7.27
C ASN A 65 11.65 -10.28 -7.05
N ASP A 66 12.36 -9.57 -6.17
CA ASP A 66 13.74 -9.89 -5.81
C ASP A 66 13.88 -11.30 -5.22
N ILE A 67 13.00 -11.68 -4.28
CA ILE A 67 12.94 -13.04 -3.72
C ILE A 67 12.69 -14.08 -4.82
N LYS A 68 11.79 -13.80 -5.76
CA LYS A 68 11.49 -14.71 -6.87
C LYS A 68 12.70 -14.90 -7.78
N VAL A 69 13.38 -13.81 -8.15
CA VAL A 69 14.59 -13.87 -8.98
C VAL A 69 15.67 -14.66 -8.26
N ASN A 70 15.97 -14.37 -6.99
CA ASN A 70 16.99 -15.09 -6.23
C ASN A 70 16.70 -16.60 -6.11
N LYS A 71 15.44 -16.98 -5.88
CA LYS A 71 15.03 -18.38 -5.88
C LYS A 71 15.21 -19.05 -7.24
N LEU A 72 14.87 -18.35 -8.32
CA LEU A 72 15.06 -18.85 -9.69
C LEU A 72 16.56 -19.03 -10.01
N THR A 73 17.39 -18.05 -9.65
CA THR A 73 18.85 -18.12 -9.83
C THR A 73 19.46 -19.30 -9.09
N THR A 74 19.03 -19.55 -7.85
CA THR A 74 19.50 -20.70 -7.08
C THR A 74 19.10 -22.02 -7.74
N ALA A 75 17.83 -22.15 -8.15
CA ALA A 75 17.36 -23.35 -8.82
C ALA A 75 18.07 -23.61 -10.17
N LEU A 76 18.43 -22.56 -10.91
CA LEU A 76 19.21 -22.69 -12.14
C LEU A 76 20.64 -23.14 -11.87
N ALA A 77 21.28 -22.66 -10.80
CA ALA A 77 22.61 -23.10 -10.39
C ALA A 77 22.61 -24.58 -9.97
N ASP A 78 21.57 -25.03 -9.26
CA ASP A 78 21.41 -26.44 -8.89
C ASP A 78 21.29 -27.34 -10.13
N ILE A 79 20.52 -26.91 -11.14
CA ILE A 79 20.38 -27.65 -12.42
C ILE A 79 21.72 -27.70 -13.16
N ASP A 80 22.45 -26.59 -13.23
CA ASP A 80 23.76 -26.53 -13.90
C ASP A 80 24.77 -27.48 -13.23
N GLY A 81 24.77 -27.53 -11.89
CA GLY A 81 25.60 -28.49 -11.14
C GLY A 81 25.26 -29.95 -11.47
N VAL A 82 23.98 -30.31 -11.45
CA VAL A 82 23.54 -31.67 -11.82
C VAL A 82 23.90 -32.01 -13.28
N MET A 83 23.78 -31.04 -14.20
CA MET A 83 24.15 -31.25 -15.60
C MET A 83 25.66 -31.47 -15.77
N GLN A 84 26.50 -30.72 -15.05
CA GLN A 84 27.95 -30.91 -15.05
C GLN A 84 28.34 -32.28 -14.51
N GLU A 85 27.75 -32.71 -13.39
CA GLU A 85 27.98 -34.05 -12.82
C GLU A 85 27.61 -35.16 -13.82
N ALA A 86 26.48 -35.04 -14.51
CA ALA A 86 26.05 -36.02 -15.51
C ALA A 86 26.97 -36.08 -16.74
N VAL A 87 27.50 -34.93 -17.19
CA VAL A 87 28.48 -34.88 -18.28
C VAL A 87 29.78 -35.57 -17.84
N GLU A 88 30.31 -35.22 -16.67
CA GLU A 88 31.52 -35.84 -16.13
C GLU A 88 31.38 -37.37 -15.93
N GLU A 89 30.19 -37.85 -15.55
CA GLU A 89 29.92 -39.28 -15.42
C GLU A 89 29.92 -39.97 -16.80
N SER A 90 29.29 -39.35 -17.80
CA SER A 90 29.28 -39.89 -19.18
C SER A 90 30.68 -39.96 -19.81
N GLU A 91 31.54 -38.97 -19.56
CA GLU A 91 32.92 -38.96 -20.07
C GLU A 91 33.80 -40.04 -19.41
N LYS A 92 33.55 -40.39 -18.14
CA LYS A 92 34.26 -41.47 -17.43
C LYS A 92 33.85 -42.84 -17.94
N GLU A 93 32.57 -43.04 -18.27
CA GLU A 93 32.07 -44.29 -18.83
C GLU A 93 32.63 -44.56 -20.24
N ASP A 94 32.73 -43.53 -21.08
CA ASP A 94 33.28 -43.66 -22.44
C ASP A 94 34.80 -43.94 -22.43
N ALA A 95 35.54 -43.39 -21.47
CA ALA A 95 36.97 -43.67 -21.27
C ALA A 95 37.27 -45.09 -20.76
N GLY A 96 36.27 -45.81 -20.22
CA GLY A 96 36.40 -47.18 -19.69
C GLY A 96 36.09 -48.29 -20.69
N GLY A 97 35.47 -47.99 -21.83
CA GLY A 97 34.94 -48.96 -22.79
C GLY A 97 35.97 -49.61 -23.74
N ASP A 98 37.16 -49.02 -23.91
CA ASP A 98 38.14 -49.45 -24.93
C ASP A 98 39.12 -50.55 -24.44
N LYS A 99 38.69 -51.39 -23.49
CA LYS A 99 39.44 -52.56 -22.99
C LYS A 99 38.58 -53.82 -22.93
N ALA A 100 37.98 -54.20 -24.05
CA ALA A 100 37.48 -55.56 -24.26
C ALA A 100 37.63 -55.93 -25.75
N GLY A 101 38.88 -56.23 -26.13
CA GLY A 101 39.19 -57.04 -27.32
C GLY A 101 39.07 -58.53 -27.02
#